data_AF-H6L8Q7-F1
#
_entry.id   AF-H6L8Q7-F1
#
_cell.length_a   1.000
_cell.length_b   1.000
_cell.length_c   1.000
_cell.angle_alpha   90.00
_cell.angle_beta   90.00
_cell.angle_gamma   90.00
#
_symmetry.space_group_name_H-M   'P 1'
#
loop_
_entity.id
_entity.type
_entity.pdbx_description
1 polymer ?
#
loop_
_entity_poly.entity_id
_entity_poly.type
_entity_poly.pdbx_seq_one_letter_code
_entity_poly.pdbx_strand_id
1 'polypeptide(L)'
;MFFAKGRASSELPNIAAAKGGRPLNHPKQKEMRILVFMLLLCSSLQAQYYGSHIPVASKLILPPEEFGEGPYPLLVMLPFTSGDARYMFEAYAKAAGSEKSDSDQEKLASIIAALPAPGEQAQPFALMLPAGKGSRRDHSWRGFKACFERYERRLEKDIKNNLGRYPIDSQRIYLTGVSLGGDLSWAISQRQPQRYQGALVMGSRCSYPTTAETLGLFKEKDYRFFMTMGMQEAPDRLNGMRYARRLLDSAGVDHIYKEMPELRHNKAELWLFLEGLRYLLAPKSSNKLVQKEQALPLDKIVGTWSAGEVEHSQFVAEEKSQISKGDELFVVQEETFLENQSLKIERLSEQSVRLKLPNLPAIDAYLAWGELEGEAAIELRIPEQRKGQYYYRGSNLGLEYEQAAGYIKLDGEFPHISFSVEQFVGRSAKGFERYSFFLLLE
;
A
#
# COMPACT_ATOMS: atom_id res chain seq x y z
N MET A 1 37.80 -6.43 -33.70
CA MET A 1 39.20 -6.66 -33.29
C MET A 1 39.72 -5.35 -32.69
N PHE A 2 39.75 -5.22 -31.36
CA PHE A 2 40.57 -4.26 -30.61
C PHE A 2 40.53 -4.69 -29.14
N PHE A 3 41.67 -5.18 -28.64
CA PHE A 3 41.90 -5.59 -27.26
C PHE A 3 42.58 -4.45 -26.51
N ALA A 4 42.01 -4.01 -25.39
CA ALA A 4 42.71 -3.21 -24.40
C ALA A 4 43.03 -4.09 -23.17
N LYS A 5 44.33 -4.33 -22.94
CA LYS A 5 44.89 -5.03 -21.78
C LYS A 5 44.81 -4.14 -20.54
N GLY A 6 43.95 -4.47 -19.58
CA GLY A 6 44.01 -3.92 -18.22
C GLY A 6 44.97 -4.74 -17.35
N ARG A 7 46.00 -4.09 -16.80
CA ARG A 7 46.89 -4.67 -15.78
C ARG A 7 46.12 -4.82 -14.46
N ALA A 8 46.12 -6.02 -13.90
CA ALA A 8 45.69 -6.26 -12.53
C ALA A 8 46.80 -5.80 -11.56
N SER A 9 46.49 -4.83 -10.70
CA SER A 9 47.30 -4.51 -9.52
C SER A 9 46.83 -5.39 -8.37
N SER A 10 47.59 -6.46 -8.09
CA SER A 10 47.47 -7.28 -6.90
C SER A 10 48.21 -6.62 -5.74
N GLU A 11 47.52 -5.78 -4.97
CA GLU A 11 47.98 -5.37 -3.64
C GLU A 11 46.89 -5.67 -2.63
N LEU A 12 46.88 -6.91 -2.13
CA LEU A 12 46.28 -7.23 -0.84
C LEU A 12 47.29 -6.81 0.24
N PRO A 13 46.84 -6.14 1.31
CA PRO A 13 47.74 -5.79 2.41
C PRO A 13 48.29 -7.06 3.05
N ASN A 14 49.61 -7.11 3.14
CA ASN A 14 50.39 -8.18 3.73
C ASN A 14 50.17 -8.15 5.25
N ILE A 15 49.18 -8.90 5.75
CA ILE A 15 48.96 -9.09 7.18
C ILE A 15 50.09 -9.97 7.70
N ALA A 16 51.07 -9.33 8.31
CA ALA A 16 52.18 -9.98 8.99
C ALA A 16 51.67 -11.03 10.00
N ALA A 17 52.19 -12.24 9.85
CA ALA A 17 51.91 -13.37 10.71
C ALA A 17 52.37 -13.09 12.16
N ALA A 18 51.43 -12.77 13.04
CA ALA A 18 51.62 -12.85 14.49
C ALA A 18 51.77 -14.33 14.89
N LYS A 19 53.01 -14.84 14.84
CA LYS A 19 53.39 -16.14 15.39
C LYS A 19 53.29 -16.05 16.92
N GLY A 20 52.20 -16.55 17.50
CA GLY A 20 52.06 -16.62 18.97
C GLY A 20 50.68 -16.93 19.54
N GLY A 21 49.61 -16.95 18.73
CA GLY A 21 48.28 -17.32 19.22
C GLY A 21 48.14 -18.83 19.41
N ARG A 22 48.08 -19.32 20.66
CA ARG A 22 47.66 -20.70 20.94
C ARG A 22 46.31 -20.95 20.25
N PRO A 23 46.11 -22.09 19.58
CA PRO A 23 44.82 -22.42 18.98
C PRO A 23 43.78 -22.42 20.10
N LEU A 24 42.85 -21.47 20.06
CA LEU A 24 41.71 -21.39 20.96
C LEU A 24 40.76 -22.55 20.64
N ASN A 25 41.13 -23.76 21.07
CA ASN A 25 40.28 -24.94 21.11
C ASN A 25 39.27 -24.84 22.25
N HIS A 26 38.59 -23.70 22.36
CA HIS A 26 37.53 -23.55 23.34
C HIS A 26 36.28 -24.23 22.77
N PRO A 27 35.69 -25.23 23.46
CA PRO A 27 34.55 -26.01 22.94
C PRO A 27 33.38 -25.13 22.45
N LYS A 28 33.15 -24.00 23.13
CA LYS A 28 32.17 -22.97 22.73
C LYS A 28 32.38 -22.38 21.32
N GLN A 29 33.62 -22.26 20.84
CA GLN A 29 33.88 -21.78 19.47
C GLN A 29 33.51 -22.83 18.41
N LYS A 30 33.64 -24.12 18.74
CA LYS A 30 33.21 -25.22 17.85
C LYS A 30 31.69 -25.25 17.72
N GLU A 31 30.97 -25.10 18.83
CA GLU A 31 29.50 -25.02 18.85
C GLU A 31 28.99 -23.82 18.04
N MET A 32 29.60 -22.65 18.22
CA MET A 32 29.22 -21.44 17.47
C MET A 32 29.46 -21.58 15.97
N ARG A 33 30.55 -22.24 15.54
CA ARG A 33 30.80 -22.54 14.11
C ARG A 33 29.77 -23.50 13.52
N ILE A 34 29.36 -24.52 14.28
CA ILE A 34 28.30 -25.46 13.87
C ILE A 34 26.97 -24.72 13.73
N LEU A 35 26.63 -23.84 14.69
CA LEU A 35 25.39 -23.06 14.64
C LEU A 35 25.36 -22.10 13.44
N VAL A 36 26.45 -21.36 13.20
CA VAL A 36 26.56 -20.46 12.04
C VAL A 36 26.49 -21.24 10.73
N PHE A 37 27.16 -22.39 10.63
CA PHE A 37 27.09 -23.25 9.45
C PHE A 37 25.66 -23.78 9.21
N MET A 38 24.98 -24.24 10.26
CA MET A 38 23.58 -24.68 10.18
C MET A 38 22.65 -23.55 9.75
N LEU A 39 22.83 -22.33 10.28
CA LEU A 39 22.06 -21.15 9.88
C LEU A 39 22.29 -20.78 8.41
N LEU A 40 23.54 -20.84 7.94
CA LEU A 40 23.88 -20.59 6.53
C LEU A 40 23.30 -21.68 5.61
N LEU A 41 23.37 -22.95 6.01
CA LEU A 41 22.81 -24.07 5.27
C LEU A 41 21.27 -24.01 5.20
N CYS A 42 20.61 -23.70 6.32
CA CYS A 42 19.16 -23.49 6.35
C CYS A 42 18.76 -22.30 5.47
N SER A 43 19.52 -21.20 5.50
CA SER A 43 19.27 -20.03 4.66
C SER A 43 19.48 -20.34 3.17
N SER A 44 20.50 -21.12 2.81
CA SER A 44 20.76 -21.51 1.41
C SER A 44 19.71 -22.49 0.90
N LEU A 45 19.27 -23.45 1.71
CA LEU A 45 18.20 -24.38 1.35
C LEU A 45 16.86 -23.66 1.19
N GLN A 46 16.54 -22.70 2.08
CA GLN A 46 15.37 -21.85 1.90
C GLN A 46 15.48 -20.99 0.63
N ALA A 47 16.62 -20.34 0.40
CA ALA A 47 16.82 -19.53 -0.80
C ALA A 47 16.73 -20.36 -2.09
N GLN A 48 17.22 -21.60 -2.08
CA GLN A 48 17.11 -22.53 -3.20
C GLN A 48 15.66 -22.97 -3.41
N TYR A 49 14.96 -23.34 -2.33
CA TYR A 49 13.54 -23.74 -2.38
C TYR A 49 12.63 -22.60 -2.88
N TYR A 50 12.86 -21.37 -2.41
CA TYR A 50 12.09 -20.21 -2.84
C TYR A 50 12.57 -19.61 -4.17
N GLY A 51 13.80 -19.92 -4.62
CA GLY A 51 14.43 -19.33 -5.80
C GLY A 51 14.29 -20.17 -7.07
N SER A 52 14.14 -21.49 -6.98
CA SER A 52 14.28 -22.38 -8.15
C SER A 52 13.00 -22.62 -8.95
N HIS A 53 11.83 -22.34 -8.40
CA HIS A 53 10.56 -22.63 -9.10
C HIS A 53 9.69 -21.38 -9.19
N ILE A 54 9.97 -20.56 -10.21
CA ILE A 54 8.99 -19.60 -10.71
C ILE A 54 8.14 -20.36 -11.73
N PRO A 55 6.82 -20.57 -11.50
CA PRO A 55 5.99 -21.24 -12.48
C PRO A 55 6.02 -20.46 -13.79
N VAL A 56 6.33 -21.15 -14.89
CA VAL A 56 6.39 -20.54 -16.24
C VAL A 56 5.05 -20.60 -16.97
N ALA A 57 4.23 -21.59 -16.61
CA ALA A 57 2.90 -21.84 -17.15
C ALA A 57 1.83 -21.66 -16.06
N SER A 58 0.67 -21.15 -16.46
CA SER A 58 -0.46 -21.02 -15.55
C SER A 58 -1.16 -22.37 -15.48
N LYS A 59 -1.70 -22.71 -14.32
CA LYS A 59 -2.38 -23.98 -14.10
C LYS A 59 -3.88 -23.74 -13.90
N LEU A 60 -4.70 -24.45 -14.66
CA LEU A 60 -6.14 -24.56 -14.40
C LEU A 60 -6.39 -25.90 -13.70
N ILE A 61 -7.17 -25.87 -12.63
CA ILE A 61 -7.59 -27.05 -11.87
C ILE A 61 -9.12 -27.05 -11.93
N LEU A 62 -9.69 -28.08 -12.53
CA LEU A 62 -11.13 -28.32 -12.53
C LEU A 62 -11.53 -29.05 -11.25
N PRO A 63 -12.76 -28.83 -10.74
CA PRO A 63 -13.29 -29.67 -9.67
C PRO A 63 -13.39 -31.14 -10.13
N PRO A 64 -13.37 -32.11 -9.21
CA PRO A 64 -13.61 -33.52 -9.55
C PRO A 64 -14.94 -33.74 -10.25
N GLU A 65 -15.02 -34.81 -11.06
CA GLU A 65 -16.21 -35.17 -11.84
C GLU A 65 -17.44 -35.44 -10.96
N GLU A 66 -17.26 -35.85 -9.70
CA GLU A 66 -18.37 -36.05 -8.75
C GLU A 66 -19.17 -34.76 -8.44
N PHE A 67 -18.61 -33.59 -8.75
CA PHE A 67 -19.32 -32.31 -8.63
C PHE A 67 -20.17 -31.97 -9.87
N GLY A 68 -20.24 -32.87 -10.85
CA GLY A 68 -21.08 -32.78 -12.04
C GLY A 68 -20.36 -32.30 -13.29
N GLU A 69 -21.13 -31.96 -14.31
CA GLU A 69 -20.66 -31.23 -15.50
C GLU A 69 -21.30 -29.85 -15.50
N GLY A 70 -20.53 -28.80 -15.79
CA GLY A 70 -21.14 -27.49 -15.97
C GLY A 70 -20.13 -26.39 -16.22
N PRO A 71 -20.58 -25.21 -16.72
CA PRO A 71 -19.74 -24.04 -16.69
C PRO A 71 -19.49 -23.65 -15.22
N TYR A 72 -18.27 -23.94 -14.75
CA TYR A 72 -17.85 -23.62 -13.40
C TYR A 72 -17.49 -22.14 -13.28
N PRO A 73 -17.89 -21.45 -12.20
CA PRO A 73 -17.23 -20.22 -11.80
C PRO A 73 -15.70 -20.40 -11.78
N LEU A 74 -14.97 -19.37 -12.21
CA LEU A 74 -13.52 -19.39 -12.18
C LEU A 74 -13.00 -18.51 -11.04
N LEU A 75 -12.30 -19.11 -10.09
CA LEU A 75 -11.52 -18.38 -9.10
C LEU A 75 -10.08 -18.25 -9.59
N VAL A 76 -9.55 -17.04 -9.68
CA VAL A 76 -8.16 -16.75 -10.02
C VAL A 76 -7.41 -16.35 -8.75
N MET A 77 -6.46 -17.19 -8.32
CA MET A 77 -5.65 -16.90 -7.13
C MET A 77 -4.34 -16.20 -7.52
N LEU A 78 -4.15 -14.96 -7.10
CA LEU A 78 -3.00 -14.13 -7.47
C LEU A 78 -1.83 -14.36 -6.52
N PRO A 79 -0.59 -14.23 -7.00
CA PRO A 79 0.60 -14.44 -6.20
C PRO A 79 0.85 -13.28 -5.23
N PHE A 80 1.64 -13.55 -4.20
CA PHE A 80 2.00 -12.59 -3.16
C PHE A 80 3.51 -12.31 -3.18
N THR A 81 3.96 -11.35 -2.36
CA THR A 81 5.39 -11.00 -2.32
C THR A 81 6.23 -12.20 -1.87
N SER A 82 7.24 -12.54 -2.66
CA SER A 82 8.13 -13.67 -2.41
C SER A 82 7.47 -15.06 -2.50
N GLY A 83 6.26 -15.17 -3.03
CA GLY A 83 5.59 -16.45 -3.30
C GLY A 83 4.78 -16.44 -4.58
N ASP A 84 4.34 -17.62 -5.00
CA ASP A 84 3.45 -17.80 -6.15
C ASP A 84 2.02 -18.15 -5.68
N ALA A 85 1.10 -18.27 -6.63
CA ALA A 85 -0.28 -18.65 -6.34
C ALA A 85 -0.40 -20.09 -5.81
N ARG A 86 0.52 -20.97 -6.24
CA ARG A 86 0.56 -22.39 -5.86
C ARG A 86 0.77 -22.55 -4.36
N TYR A 87 1.73 -21.81 -3.80
CA TYR A 87 2.00 -21.82 -2.36
C TYR A 87 0.75 -21.48 -1.52
N MET A 88 0.00 -20.45 -1.93
CA MET A 88 -1.23 -20.04 -1.25
C MET A 88 -2.32 -21.12 -1.35
N PHE A 89 -2.50 -21.69 -2.52
CA PHE A 89 -3.44 -22.79 -2.74
C PHE A 89 -3.11 -23.99 -1.86
N GLU A 90 -1.85 -24.42 -1.83
CA GLU A 90 -1.40 -25.56 -1.02
C GLU A 90 -1.59 -25.30 0.48
N ALA A 91 -1.37 -24.07 0.94
CA ALA A 91 -1.61 -23.70 2.34
C ALA A 91 -3.10 -23.81 2.74
N TYR A 92 -4.02 -23.41 1.87
CA TYR A 92 -5.46 -23.55 2.14
C TYR A 92 -5.94 -24.99 1.99
N ALA A 93 -5.46 -25.72 0.98
CA ALA A 93 -5.81 -27.13 0.80
C ALA A 93 -5.34 -27.96 2.01
N LYS A 94 -4.12 -27.71 2.49
CA LYS A 94 -3.58 -28.29 3.72
C LYS A 94 -4.51 -28.05 4.91
N ALA A 95 -4.90 -26.79 5.13
CA ALA A 95 -5.81 -26.42 6.21
C ALA A 95 -7.19 -27.08 6.08
N ALA A 96 -7.62 -27.38 4.84
CA ALA A 96 -8.86 -28.10 4.54
C ALA A 96 -8.75 -29.62 4.68
N GLY A 97 -7.60 -30.14 5.15
CA GLY A 97 -7.40 -31.56 5.43
C GLY A 97 -6.71 -32.35 4.31
N SER A 98 -6.23 -31.71 3.24
CA SER A 98 -5.64 -32.39 2.07
C SER A 98 -4.15 -32.73 2.24
N GLU A 99 -3.63 -32.84 3.47
CA GLU A 99 -2.19 -32.96 3.76
C GLU A 99 -1.47 -34.09 3.04
N LYS A 100 -2.19 -35.17 2.70
CA LYS A 100 -1.63 -36.39 2.12
C LYS A 100 -1.83 -36.51 0.62
N SER A 101 -2.52 -35.55 -0.01
CA SER A 101 -2.83 -35.63 -1.43
C SER A 101 -1.73 -34.99 -2.26
N ASP A 102 -1.29 -35.70 -3.30
CA ASP A 102 -0.41 -35.16 -4.34
C ASP A 102 -1.20 -34.54 -5.50
N SER A 103 -2.50 -34.89 -5.64
CA SER A 103 -3.37 -34.41 -6.71
C SER A 103 -3.92 -33.02 -6.41
N ASP A 104 -3.73 -32.09 -7.34
CA ASP A 104 -4.34 -30.76 -7.22
C ASP A 104 -5.87 -30.79 -7.25
N GLN A 105 -6.46 -31.77 -7.94
CA GLN A 105 -7.92 -31.91 -7.99
C GLN A 105 -8.48 -32.33 -6.63
N GLU A 106 -7.83 -33.27 -5.94
CA GLU A 106 -8.20 -33.69 -4.58
C GLU A 106 -7.98 -32.57 -3.55
N LYS A 107 -6.90 -31.81 -3.70
CA LYS A 107 -6.65 -30.58 -2.91
C LYS A 107 -7.78 -29.57 -3.08
N LEU A 108 -8.19 -29.31 -4.33
CA LEU A 108 -9.32 -28.44 -4.63
C LEU A 108 -10.64 -29.01 -4.08
N ALA A 109 -10.86 -30.32 -4.22
CA ALA A 109 -12.03 -31.02 -3.69
C ALA A 109 -12.18 -30.81 -2.17
N SER A 110 -11.07 -30.87 -1.44
CA SER A 110 -11.05 -30.65 0.01
C SER A 110 -11.50 -29.23 0.38
N ILE A 111 -11.09 -28.21 -0.40
CA ILE A 111 -11.56 -26.83 -0.23
C ILE A 111 -13.05 -26.71 -0.55
N ILE A 112 -13.50 -27.31 -1.66
CA ILE A 112 -14.91 -27.29 -2.07
C ILE A 112 -15.80 -27.97 -1.02
N ALA A 113 -15.36 -29.10 -0.47
CA ALA A 113 -16.08 -29.83 0.57
C ALA A 113 -16.20 -29.04 1.88
N ALA A 114 -15.22 -28.18 2.18
CA ALA A 114 -15.25 -27.32 3.36
C ALA A 114 -16.09 -26.04 3.17
N LEU A 115 -16.46 -25.69 1.93
CA LEU A 115 -17.13 -24.43 1.60
C LEU A 115 -18.55 -24.25 2.16
N PRO A 116 -19.46 -25.26 2.09
CA PRO A 116 -20.84 -25.12 2.54
C PRO A 116 -20.97 -24.75 4.01
N ALA A 117 -21.99 -23.96 4.34
CA ALA A 117 -22.51 -23.97 5.70
C ALA A 117 -23.24 -25.31 5.99
N PRO A 118 -23.45 -25.68 7.26
CA PRO A 118 -24.27 -26.85 7.59
C PRO A 118 -25.65 -26.79 6.92
N GLY A 119 -25.96 -27.79 6.09
CA GLY A 119 -27.22 -27.87 5.34
C GLY A 119 -27.21 -27.24 3.94
N GLU A 120 -26.10 -26.62 3.52
CA GLU A 120 -25.93 -26.11 2.14
C GLU A 120 -25.26 -27.15 1.23
N GLN A 121 -25.55 -27.07 -0.07
CA GLN A 121 -24.85 -27.86 -1.07
C GLN A 121 -23.54 -27.16 -1.50
N ALA A 122 -22.49 -27.96 -1.71
CA ALA A 122 -21.22 -27.48 -2.27
C ALA A 122 -21.42 -26.89 -3.67
N GLN A 123 -20.91 -25.68 -3.85
CA GLN A 123 -20.87 -25.02 -5.15
C GLN A 123 -19.48 -25.20 -5.75
N PRO A 124 -19.32 -26.09 -6.75
CA PRO A 124 -18.02 -26.33 -7.35
C PRO A 124 -17.56 -25.12 -8.16
N PHE A 125 -16.25 -24.93 -8.20
CA PHE A 125 -15.60 -23.89 -8.98
C PHE A 125 -14.28 -24.42 -9.57
N ALA A 126 -13.87 -23.85 -10.70
CA ALA A 126 -12.54 -24.06 -11.25
C ALA A 126 -11.56 -23.06 -10.63
N LEU A 127 -10.30 -23.49 -10.45
CA LEU A 127 -9.24 -22.66 -9.88
C LEU A 127 -8.13 -22.43 -10.92
N MET A 128 -7.78 -21.17 -11.16
CA MET A 128 -6.62 -20.78 -11.95
C MET A 128 -5.51 -20.25 -11.05
N LEU A 129 -4.33 -20.82 -11.22
CA LEU A 129 -3.06 -20.41 -10.61
C LEU A 129 -2.19 -19.80 -11.71
N PRO A 130 -2.17 -18.47 -11.87
CA PRO A 130 -1.36 -17.81 -12.88
C PRO A 130 0.13 -18.00 -12.59
N ALA A 131 0.90 -18.11 -13.67
CA ALA A 131 2.35 -18.18 -13.60
C ALA A 131 3.00 -16.93 -12.98
N GLY A 132 4.25 -17.10 -12.57
CA GLY A 132 5.06 -16.03 -12.01
C GLY A 132 4.98 -15.93 -10.50
N LYS A 133 5.65 -14.90 -9.98
CA LYS A 133 5.90 -14.70 -8.56
C LYS A 133 5.88 -13.21 -8.25
N GLY A 134 5.35 -12.84 -7.09
CA GLY A 134 5.49 -11.48 -6.58
C GLY A 134 6.89 -11.19 -6.08
N SER A 135 7.35 -9.94 -6.21
CA SER A 135 8.65 -9.49 -5.75
C SER A 135 8.54 -8.23 -4.90
N ARG A 136 9.55 -7.95 -4.07
CA ARG A 136 9.60 -6.71 -3.29
C ARG A 136 9.63 -5.45 -4.18
N ARG A 137 10.15 -5.55 -5.41
CA ARG A 137 10.19 -4.43 -6.36
C ARG A 137 8.79 -3.99 -6.77
N ASP A 138 7.83 -4.91 -6.73
CA ASP A 138 6.43 -4.65 -7.07
C ASP A 138 5.71 -3.82 -5.98
N HIS A 139 6.38 -3.42 -4.89
CA HIS A 139 5.80 -2.50 -3.89
C HIS A 139 6.02 -1.01 -4.18
N SER A 140 6.97 -0.66 -5.06
CA SER A 140 7.11 0.71 -5.59
C SER A 140 5.98 1.02 -6.58
N TRP A 141 5.58 2.29 -6.77
CA TRP A 141 4.55 2.61 -7.78
C TRP A 141 4.90 2.09 -9.18
N ARG A 142 6.12 2.38 -9.66
CA ARG A 142 6.60 1.90 -10.98
C ARG A 142 6.60 0.37 -11.07
N GLY A 143 7.07 -0.30 -10.03
CA GLY A 143 7.09 -1.76 -9.98
C GLY A 143 5.69 -2.37 -9.91
N PHE A 144 4.82 -1.80 -9.08
CA PHE A 144 3.42 -2.22 -8.93
C PHE A 144 2.65 -2.07 -10.25
N LYS A 145 2.84 -0.94 -10.94
CA LYS A 145 2.31 -0.72 -12.29
C LYS A 145 2.73 -1.79 -13.27
N ALA A 146 4.04 -2.03 -13.37
CA ALA A 146 4.56 -3.09 -14.22
C ALA A 146 4.06 -4.49 -13.80
N CYS A 147 3.78 -4.70 -12.51
CA CYS A 147 3.25 -5.94 -11.97
C CYS A 147 1.80 -6.19 -12.40
N PHE A 148 0.88 -5.25 -12.13
CA PHE A 148 -0.52 -5.47 -12.51
C PHE A 148 -0.69 -5.52 -14.03
N GLU A 149 0.02 -4.72 -14.82
CA GLU A 149 -0.04 -4.80 -16.29
C GLU A 149 0.47 -6.15 -16.82
N ARG A 150 1.50 -6.72 -16.17
CA ARG A 150 2.03 -8.05 -16.48
C ARG A 150 0.98 -9.13 -16.19
N TYR A 151 0.34 -9.07 -15.02
CA TYR A 151 -0.69 -10.04 -14.64
C TYR A 151 -1.95 -9.88 -15.48
N GLU A 152 -2.40 -8.67 -15.81
CA GLU A 152 -3.54 -8.43 -16.72
C GLU A 152 -3.35 -9.13 -18.07
N ARG A 153 -2.23 -8.87 -18.75
CA ARG A 153 -1.92 -9.52 -20.04
C ARG A 153 -1.86 -11.03 -19.92
N ARG A 154 -1.32 -11.53 -18.80
CA ARG A 154 -1.19 -12.97 -18.54
C ARG A 154 -2.56 -13.62 -18.34
N LEU A 155 -3.37 -13.05 -17.46
CA LEU A 155 -4.72 -13.54 -17.16
C LEU A 155 -5.60 -13.51 -18.40
N GLU A 156 -5.55 -12.44 -19.20
CA GLU A 156 -6.37 -12.38 -20.41
C GLU A 156 -5.99 -13.48 -21.41
N LYS A 157 -4.69 -13.70 -21.61
CA LYS A 157 -4.21 -14.82 -22.43
C LYS A 157 -4.65 -16.17 -21.88
N ASP A 158 -4.48 -16.40 -20.58
CA ASP A 158 -4.75 -17.69 -19.96
C ASP A 158 -6.25 -17.99 -19.90
N ILE A 159 -7.09 -17.02 -19.50
CA ILE A 159 -8.55 -17.16 -19.49
C ILE A 159 -9.04 -17.45 -20.90
N LYS A 160 -8.64 -16.66 -21.91
CA LYS A 160 -9.03 -16.89 -23.31
C LYS A 160 -8.66 -18.30 -23.80
N ASN A 161 -7.47 -18.77 -23.46
CA ASN A 161 -7.02 -20.11 -23.86
C ASN A 161 -7.83 -21.25 -23.20
N ASN A 162 -8.41 -21.00 -22.02
CA ASN A 162 -9.13 -22.00 -21.25
C ASN A 162 -10.65 -21.99 -21.50
N LEU A 163 -11.27 -20.83 -21.74
CA LEU A 163 -12.72 -20.70 -21.94
C LEU A 163 -13.26 -21.54 -23.11
N GLY A 164 -12.45 -21.81 -24.14
CA GLY A 164 -12.85 -22.66 -25.27
C GLY A 164 -12.55 -24.15 -25.10
N ARG A 165 -11.82 -24.53 -24.03
CA ARG A 165 -11.34 -25.91 -23.81
C ARG A 165 -12.02 -26.60 -22.64
N TYR A 166 -12.54 -25.81 -21.70
CA TYR A 166 -13.08 -26.30 -20.44
C TYR A 166 -14.43 -25.64 -20.16
N PRO A 167 -15.32 -26.31 -19.41
CA PRO A 167 -16.62 -25.76 -19.11
C PRO A 167 -16.44 -24.73 -17.98
N ILE A 168 -16.07 -23.51 -18.35
CA ILE A 168 -15.91 -22.38 -17.44
C ILE A 168 -16.98 -21.34 -17.75
N ASP A 169 -17.63 -20.83 -16.71
CA ASP A 169 -18.54 -19.71 -16.81
C ASP A 169 -17.76 -18.39 -16.99
N SER A 170 -17.75 -17.89 -18.24
CA SER A 170 -17.07 -16.64 -18.59
C SER A 170 -17.63 -15.39 -17.89
N GLN A 171 -18.84 -15.46 -17.30
CA GLN A 171 -19.47 -14.35 -16.60
C GLN A 171 -19.19 -14.37 -15.09
N ARG A 172 -18.76 -15.51 -14.53
CA ARG A 172 -18.49 -15.69 -13.10
C ARG A 172 -17.01 -15.93 -12.86
N ILE A 173 -16.19 -14.91 -13.16
CA ILE A 173 -14.74 -14.91 -12.90
C ILE A 173 -14.44 -14.04 -11.70
N TYR A 174 -13.79 -14.61 -10.69
CA TYR A 174 -13.46 -13.95 -9.42
C TYR A 174 -11.96 -13.88 -9.22
N LEU A 175 -11.49 -12.81 -8.59
CA LEU A 175 -10.09 -12.63 -8.19
C LEU A 175 -9.91 -12.91 -6.70
N THR A 176 -8.77 -13.47 -6.30
CA THR A 176 -8.41 -13.58 -4.89
C THR A 176 -6.91 -13.46 -4.67
N GLY A 177 -6.50 -12.89 -3.54
CA GLY A 177 -5.09 -12.88 -3.15
C GLY A 177 -4.85 -12.18 -1.82
N VAL A 178 -3.66 -12.41 -1.27
CA VAL A 178 -3.17 -11.77 -0.03
C VAL A 178 -2.00 -10.85 -0.32
N SER A 179 -1.86 -9.75 0.44
CA SER A 179 -0.73 -8.83 0.34
C SER A 179 -0.64 -8.25 -1.08
N LEU A 180 0.46 -8.46 -1.81
CA LEU A 180 0.56 -8.10 -3.22
C LEU A 180 -0.54 -8.76 -4.06
N GLY A 181 -0.97 -9.98 -3.76
CA GLY A 181 -2.09 -10.62 -4.45
C GLY A 181 -3.42 -9.93 -4.15
N GLY A 182 -3.58 -9.36 -2.97
CA GLY A 182 -4.71 -8.49 -2.62
C GLY A 182 -4.65 -7.17 -3.37
N ASP A 183 -3.47 -6.55 -3.45
CA ASP A 183 -3.24 -5.33 -4.23
C ASP A 183 -3.56 -5.55 -5.71
N LEU A 184 -3.12 -6.68 -6.28
CA LEU A 184 -3.42 -7.08 -7.65
C LEU A 184 -4.91 -7.35 -7.85
N SER A 185 -5.56 -8.04 -6.91
CA SER A 185 -7.01 -8.30 -6.97
C SER A 185 -7.79 -6.99 -7.02
N TRP A 186 -7.42 -6.02 -6.18
CA TRP A 186 -8.01 -4.67 -6.20
C TRP A 186 -7.73 -3.97 -7.53
N ALA A 187 -6.46 -3.78 -7.91
CA ALA A 187 -6.07 -3.01 -9.08
C ALA A 187 -6.68 -3.55 -10.39
N ILE A 188 -6.65 -4.86 -10.58
CA ILE A 188 -7.19 -5.51 -11.79
C ILE A 188 -8.72 -5.38 -11.83
N SER A 189 -9.40 -5.46 -10.68
CA SER A 189 -10.86 -5.20 -10.62
C SER A 189 -11.19 -3.81 -11.12
N GLN A 190 -10.41 -2.79 -10.72
CA GLN A 190 -10.64 -1.40 -11.13
C GLN A 190 -10.41 -1.17 -12.63
N ARG A 191 -9.43 -1.89 -13.20
CA ARG A 191 -8.97 -1.70 -14.58
C ARG A 191 -9.74 -2.53 -15.59
N GLN A 192 -10.32 -3.65 -15.14
CA GLN A 192 -11.07 -4.59 -15.97
C GLN A 192 -12.43 -4.93 -15.33
N PRO A 193 -13.25 -3.94 -14.92
CA PRO A 193 -14.50 -4.18 -14.20
C PRO A 193 -15.51 -4.99 -15.04
N GLN A 194 -15.37 -4.96 -16.36
CA GLN A 194 -16.21 -5.72 -17.27
C GLN A 194 -15.89 -7.22 -17.33
N ARG A 195 -14.67 -7.62 -16.97
CA ARG A 195 -14.17 -9.00 -17.11
C ARG A 195 -14.49 -9.89 -15.91
N TYR A 196 -14.57 -9.29 -14.72
CA TYR A 196 -14.68 -10.00 -13.46
C TYR A 196 -16.03 -9.73 -12.81
N GLN A 197 -16.46 -10.61 -11.90
CA GLN A 197 -17.74 -10.52 -11.18
C GLN A 197 -17.55 -10.24 -9.68
N GLY A 198 -16.33 -10.40 -9.17
CA GLY A 198 -16.03 -10.14 -7.77
C GLY A 198 -14.57 -10.35 -7.41
N ALA A 199 -14.19 -9.91 -6.21
CA ALA A 199 -12.85 -10.09 -5.68
C ALA A 199 -12.85 -10.36 -4.16
N LEU A 200 -12.00 -11.31 -3.75
CA LEU A 200 -11.61 -11.56 -2.36
C LEU A 200 -10.26 -10.88 -2.10
N VAL A 201 -10.31 -9.70 -1.47
CA VAL A 201 -9.17 -8.82 -1.25
C VAL A 201 -8.67 -8.97 0.19
N MET A 202 -7.50 -9.60 0.38
CA MET A 202 -6.95 -9.86 1.71
C MET A 202 -5.65 -9.06 1.93
N GLY A 203 -5.55 -8.36 3.06
CA GLY A 203 -4.31 -7.70 3.46
C GLY A 203 -3.77 -6.70 2.43
N SER A 204 -4.65 -6.05 1.65
CA SER A 204 -4.29 -5.15 0.55
C SER A 204 -4.02 -3.73 1.03
N ARG A 205 -3.19 -2.97 0.30
CA ARG A 205 -3.06 -1.51 0.40
C ARG A 205 -4.18 -0.79 -0.34
N CYS A 206 -4.88 -1.47 -1.25
CA CYS A 206 -5.91 -0.87 -2.11
C CYS A 206 -5.45 0.45 -2.77
N SER A 207 -4.17 0.56 -3.09
CA SER A 207 -3.54 1.83 -3.49
C SER A 207 -3.78 2.22 -4.96
N TYR A 208 -4.38 1.33 -5.76
CA TYR A 208 -4.75 1.68 -7.13
C TYR A 208 -5.99 2.59 -7.11
N PRO A 209 -5.97 3.73 -7.82
CA PRO A 209 -7.05 4.70 -7.78
C PRO A 209 -8.34 4.14 -8.38
N THR A 210 -9.45 4.52 -7.78
CA THR A 210 -10.81 4.18 -8.23
C THR A 210 -11.48 5.44 -8.77
N THR A 211 -12.17 5.32 -9.91
CA THR A 211 -12.94 6.40 -10.51
C THR A 211 -14.43 6.19 -10.27
N ALA A 212 -15.23 7.27 -10.39
CA ALA A 212 -16.69 7.18 -10.30
C ALA A 212 -17.29 6.28 -11.40
N GLU A 213 -16.71 6.30 -12.61
CA GLU A 213 -17.09 5.41 -13.71
C GLU A 213 -16.92 3.94 -13.34
N THR A 214 -15.77 3.56 -12.78
CA THR A 214 -15.51 2.18 -12.35
C THR A 214 -16.48 1.74 -11.24
N LEU A 215 -16.77 2.61 -10.27
CA LEU A 215 -17.78 2.33 -9.23
C LEU A 215 -19.18 2.13 -9.81
N GLY A 216 -19.56 2.95 -10.80
CA GLY A 216 -20.80 2.80 -11.55
C GLY A 216 -20.90 1.43 -12.24
N LEU A 217 -19.82 1.01 -12.89
CA LEU A 217 -19.72 -0.32 -13.52
C LEU A 217 -19.79 -1.45 -12.50
N PHE A 218 -19.16 -1.31 -11.33
CA PHE A 218 -19.29 -2.32 -10.27
C PHE A 218 -20.73 -2.47 -9.82
N LYS A 219 -21.44 -1.36 -9.62
CA LYS A 219 -22.85 -1.40 -9.24
C LYS A 219 -23.71 -2.04 -10.32
N GLU A 220 -23.57 -1.61 -11.58
CA GLU A 220 -24.34 -2.11 -12.71
C GLU A 220 -24.20 -3.63 -12.90
N LYS A 221 -22.99 -4.17 -12.67
CA LYS A 221 -22.71 -5.60 -12.83
C LYS A 221 -23.03 -6.45 -11.59
N ASP A 222 -23.49 -5.82 -10.50
CA ASP A 222 -23.50 -6.39 -9.15
C ASP A 222 -22.15 -7.03 -8.78
N TYR A 223 -21.06 -6.31 -9.03
CA TYR A 223 -19.72 -6.73 -8.67
C TYR A 223 -19.61 -6.84 -7.16
N ARG A 224 -19.05 -7.96 -6.67
CA ARG A 224 -18.96 -8.24 -5.24
C ARG A 224 -17.55 -8.15 -4.69
N PHE A 225 -17.38 -7.50 -3.55
CA PHE A 225 -16.11 -7.52 -2.82
C PHE A 225 -16.25 -8.22 -1.47
N PHE A 226 -15.38 -9.19 -1.19
CA PHE A 226 -15.12 -9.60 0.18
C PHE A 226 -13.73 -9.11 0.55
N MET A 227 -13.66 -8.30 1.60
CA MET A 227 -12.45 -7.60 1.99
C MET A 227 -12.11 -7.99 3.42
N THR A 228 -10.85 -8.37 3.68
CA THR A 228 -10.41 -8.67 5.03
C THR A 228 -9.00 -8.15 5.31
N MET A 229 -8.80 -7.68 6.53
CA MET A 229 -7.53 -7.07 6.98
C MET A 229 -7.26 -7.45 8.44
N GLY A 230 -5.99 -7.65 8.78
CA GLY A 230 -5.56 -7.78 10.17
C GLY A 230 -5.39 -6.43 10.84
N MET A 231 -5.75 -6.29 12.11
CA MET A 231 -5.62 -5.01 12.83
C MET A 231 -4.19 -4.68 13.24
N GLN A 232 -3.29 -5.67 13.18
CA GLN A 232 -1.86 -5.50 13.44
C GLN A 232 -1.05 -5.28 12.15
N GLU A 233 -1.73 -4.90 11.07
CA GLU A 233 -1.12 -4.57 9.79
C GLU A 233 -0.50 -3.17 9.78
N ALA A 234 0.32 -2.90 8.77
CA ALA A 234 0.89 -1.57 8.60
C ALA A 234 -0.22 -0.51 8.39
N PRO A 235 -0.07 0.72 8.94
CA PRO A 235 -1.12 1.74 8.85
C PRO A 235 -1.56 2.09 7.43
N ASP A 236 -0.65 2.07 6.46
CA ASP A 236 -0.95 2.32 5.05
C ASP A 236 -1.95 1.29 4.47
N ARG A 237 -1.81 0.01 4.85
CA ARG A 237 -2.74 -1.06 4.48
C ARG A 237 -4.12 -0.89 5.09
N LEU A 238 -4.17 -0.61 6.39
CA LEU A 238 -5.43 -0.35 7.10
C LEU A 238 -6.18 0.83 6.49
N ASN A 239 -5.48 1.96 6.28
CA ASN A 239 -6.06 3.16 5.71
C ASN A 239 -6.57 2.92 4.28
N GLY A 240 -5.80 2.20 3.46
CA GLY A 240 -6.19 1.85 2.11
C GLY A 240 -7.45 0.98 2.03
N MET A 241 -7.54 -0.08 2.83
CA MET A 241 -8.75 -0.92 2.86
C MET A 241 -9.98 -0.17 3.36
N ARG A 242 -9.83 0.62 4.43
CA ARG A 242 -10.93 1.42 4.98
C ARG A 242 -11.40 2.47 3.98
N TYR A 243 -10.48 3.09 3.25
CA TYR A 243 -10.80 4.01 2.16
C TYR A 243 -11.57 3.32 1.04
N ALA A 244 -11.07 2.18 0.56
CA ALA A 244 -11.74 1.37 -0.45
C ALA A 244 -13.15 0.95 -0.02
N ARG A 245 -13.33 0.50 1.23
CA ARG A 245 -14.64 0.21 1.81
C ARG A 245 -15.58 1.42 1.73
N ARG A 246 -15.16 2.60 2.18
CA ARG A 246 -15.99 3.82 2.11
C ARG A 246 -16.41 4.18 0.68
N LEU A 247 -15.53 3.97 -0.30
CA LEU A 247 -15.87 4.16 -1.71
C LEU A 247 -16.98 3.18 -2.15
N LEU A 248 -16.84 1.90 -1.81
CA LEU A 248 -17.85 0.87 -2.12
C LEU A 248 -19.20 1.18 -1.42
N ASP A 249 -19.16 1.54 -0.14
CA ASP A 249 -20.33 1.99 0.65
C ASP A 249 -21.05 3.15 -0.07
N SER A 250 -20.30 4.20 -0.42
CA SER A 250 -20.87 5.41 -1.05
C SER A 250 -21.46 5.18 -2.45
N ALA A 251 -20.91 4.22 -3.19
CA ALA A 251 -21.42 3.83 -4.50
C ALA A 251 -22.60 2.84 -4.41
N GLY A 252 -22.80 2.20 -3.24
CA GLY A 252 -23.75 1.10 -3.07
C GLY A 252 -23.30 -0.15 -3.83
N VAL A 253 -22.00 -0.44 -3.84
CA VAL A 253 -21.44 -1.70 -4.39
C VAL A 253 -21.49 -2.77 -3.31
N ASP A 254 -22.00 -3.95 -3.66
CA ASP A 254 -22.21 -5.09 -2.73
C ASP A 254 -20.86 -5.57 -2.16
N HIS A 255 -20.66 -5.44 -0.85
CA HIS A 255 -19.42 -5.88 -0.22
C HIS A 255 -19.55 -6.29 1.24
N ILE A 256 -18.61 -7.12 1.69
CA ILE A 256 -18.36 -7.44 3.10
C ILE A 256 -16.94 -7.00 3.44
N TYR A 257 -16.77 -6.29 4.56
CA TYR A 257 -15.46 -5.93 5.09
C TYR A 257 -15.28 -6.43 6.53
N LYS A 258 -14.17 -7.12 6.80
CA LYS A 258 -13.83 -7.65 8.12
C LYS A 258 -12.43 -7.21 8.56
N GLU A 259 -12.36 -6.68 9.78
CA GLU A 259 -11.11 -6.40 10.49
C GLU A 259 -10.89 -7.46 11.56
N MET A 260 -9.69 -8.05 11.60
CA MET A 260 -9.35 -9.19 12.45
C MET A 260 -8.32 -8.76 13.51
N PRO A 261 -8.70 -8.62 14.80
CA PRO A 261 -7.83 -8.08 15.86
C PRO A 261 -6.47 -8.78 16.00
N GLU A 262 -6.48 -10.12 15.88
CA GLU A 262 -5.29 -10.96 16.13
C GLU A 262 -4.45 -11.21 14.87
N LEU A 263 -4.95 -10.82 13.69
CA LEU A 263 -4.27 -11.09 12.44
C LEU A 263 -3.22 -9.99 12.16
N ARG A 264 -2.00 -10.42 11.84
CA ARG A 264 -0.91 -9.57 11.32
C ARG A 264 -0.94 -9.56 9.78
N HIS A 265 0.20 -9.28 9.14
CA HIS A 265 0.38 -9.42 7.70
C HIS A 265 0.49 -10.88 7.22
N ASN A 266 -0.53 -11.68 7.53
CA ASN A 266 -0.64 -13.09 7.15
C ASN A 266 -1.85 -13.32 6.25
N LYS A 267 -1.88 -14.46 5.58
CA LYS A 267 -3.10 -14.94 4.92
C LYS A 267 -4.23 -15.08 5.92
N ALA A 268 -5.47 -14.94 5.44
CA ALA A 268 -6.64 -15.26 6.23
C ALA A 268 -6.59 -16.72 6.73
N GLU A 269 -7.21 -16.96 7.87
CA GLU A 269 -7.52 -18.31 8.31
C GLU A 269 -8.49 -18.98 7.34
N LEU A 270 -8.48 -20.32 7.29
CA LEU A 270 -9.29 -21.06 6.31
C LEU A 270 -10.78 -20.69 6.40
N TRP A 271 -11.34 -20.60 7.61
CA TRP A 271 -12.76 -20.30 7.79
C TRP A 271 -13.16 -18.95 7.18
N LEU A 272 -12.29 -17.93 7.28
CA LEU A 272 -12.52 -16.59 6.78
C LEU A 272 -12.36 -16.53 5.25
N PHE A 273 -11.40 -17.29 4.73
CA PHE A 273 -11.25 -17.50 3.28
C PHE A 273 -12.49 -18.18 2.69
N LEU A 274 -12.99 -19.24 3.32
CA LEU A 274 -14.19 -19.97 2.89
C LEU A 274 -15.45 -19.11 2.98
N GLU A 275 -15.59 -18.28 4.02
CA GLU A 275 -16.69 -17.31 4.12
C GLU A 275 -16.67 -16.33 2.94
N GLY A 276 -15.50 -15.80 2.59
CA GLY A 276 -15.35 -14.93 1.43
C GLY A 276 -15.68 -15.62 0.11
N LEU A 277 -15.24 -16.86 -0.07
CA LEU A 277 -15.61 -17.66 -1.24
C LEU A 277 -17.12 -17.91 -1.31
N ARG A 278 -17.75 -18.26 -0.19
CA ARG A 278 -19.20 -18.49 -0.15
C ARG A 278 -19.97 -17.24 -0.55
N TYR A 279 -19.60 -16.09 -0.01
CA TYR A 279 -20.22 -14.82 -0.37
C TYR A 279 -20.08 -14.48 -1.87
N LEU A 280 -18.89 -14.69 -2.45
CA LEU A 280 -18.64 -14.40 -3.86
C LEU A 280 -19.36 -15.39 -4.79
N LEU A 281 -19.34 -16.68 -4.47
CA LEU A 281 -19.88 -17.73 -5.33
C LEU A 281 -21.41 -17.88 -5.21
N ALA A 282 -22.00 -17.42 -4.10
CA ALA A 282 -23.43 -17.51 -3.84
C ALA A 282 -24.29 -16.93 -4.99
N PRO A 283 -25.38 -17.63 -5.40
CA PRO A 283 -26.33 -17.12 -6.38
C PRO A 283 -26.86 -15.74 -5.99
N LYS A 284 -27.00 -14.84 -6.97
CA LYS A 284 -27.48 -13.46 -6.72
C LYS A 284 -28.81 -13.40 -5.97
N SER A 285 -29.71 -14.35 -6.22
CA SER A 285 -31.03 -14.42 -5.57
C SER A 285 -31.00 -14.67 -4.06
N SER A 286 -29.90 -15.20 -3.51
CA SER A 286 -29.80 -15.62 -2.11
C SER A 286 -29.35 -14.51 -1.15
N ASN A 287 -28.74 -13.43 -1.63
CA ASN A 287 -28.09 -12.42 -0.79
C ASN A 287 -28.92 -11.14 -0.56
N LYS A 288 -30.24 -11.24 -0.37
CA LYS A 288 -31.02 -10.13 0.23
C LYS A 288 -30.76 -10.01 1.74
N LEU A 289 -29.50 -10.11 2.16
CA LEU A 289 -29.10 -9.74 3.51
C LEU A 289 -29.18 -8.22 3.62
N VAL A 290 -30.01 -7.79 4.57
CA VAL A 290 -30.35 -6.40 4.84
C VAL A 290 -29.10 -5.66 5.32
N GLN A 291 -28.34 -5.04 4.40
CA GLN A 291 -27.41 -3.96 4.77
C GLN A 291 -28.22 -2.67 4.88
N LYS A 292 -28.58 -2.33 6.12
CA LYS A 292 -29.18 -1.04 6.48
C LYS A 292 -28.13 -0.22 7.23
N GLU A 293 -27.20 0.41 6.51
CA GLU A 293 -26.41 1.53 7.03
C GLU A 293 -26.37 2.66 6.01
N GLN A 294 -26.43 3.90 6.51
CA GLN A 294 -26.60 5.13 5.74
C GLN A 294 -25.36 5.40 4.87
N ALA A 295 -25.47 5.22 3.56
CA ALA A 295 -24.44 5.63 2.62
C ALA A 295 -24.26 7.17 2.64
N LEU A 296 -23.02 7.63 2.76
CA LEU A 296 -22.68 9.05 2.60
C LEU A 296 -22.65 9.41 1.09
N PRO A 297 -23.06 10.64 0.72
CA PRO A 297 -23.04 11.10 -0.68
C PRO A 297 -21.63 11.09 -1.30
N LEU A 298 -21.51 10.56 -2.53
CA LEU A 298 -20.26 10.36 -3.28
C LEU A 298 -19.47 11.66 -3.53
N ASP A 299 -20.18 12.77 -3.73
CA ASP A 299 -19.67 14.12 -3.95
C ASP A 299 -18.97 14.73 -2.73
N LYS A 300 -19.21 14.17 -1.53
CA LYS A 300 -18.48 14.56 -0.31
C LYS A 300 -17.20 13.75 -0.06
N ILE A 301 -17.00 12.65 -0.78
CA ILE A 301 -15.83 11.77 -0.64
C ILE A 301 -14.84 12.03 -1.79
N VAL A 302 -15.34 12.32 -2.97
CA VAL A 302 -14.54 12.61 -4.16
C VAL A 302 -14.42 14.13 -4.33
N GLY A 303 -13.62 14.77 -3.46
CA GLY A 303 -13.03 16.07 -3.79
C GLY A 303 -12.04 15.88 -4.94
N THR A 304 -12.17 16.68 -5.99
CA THR A 304 -11.43 16.63 -7.26
C THR A 304 -9.90 16.49 -7.07
N TRP A 305 -9.35 15.34 -7.46
CA TRP A 305 -7.91 15.15 -7.66
C TRP A 305 -7.56 15.39 -9.12
N SER A 306 -7.01 16.57 -9.43
CA SER A 306 -6.22 16.82 -10.63
C SER A 306 -4.76 16.45 -10.36
N ALA A 307 -4.11 15.88 -11.38
CA ALA A 307 -2.76 15.32 -11.39
C ALA A 307 -1.69 16.12 -10.62
N GLY A 308 -0.92 15.44 -9.77
CA GLY A 308 0.24 15.97 -9.04
C GLY A 308 0.72 14.96 -7.99
N GLU A 309 2.01 14.97 -7.64
CA GLU A 309 2.73 13.90 -6.94
C GLU A 309 2.30 13.71 -5.46
N VAL A 310 2.33 12.47 -4.95
CA VAL A 310 1.94 12.14 -3.56
C VAL A 310 3.18 12.04 -2.67
N GLU A 311 3.37 13.05 -1.81
CA GLU A 311 4.04 12.87 -0.52
C GLU A 311 3.01 12.57 0.59
N HIS A 312 3.42 11.67 1.47
CA HIS A 312 2.63 11.11 2.56
C HIS A 312 2.23 12.17 3.61
N SER A 313 0.97 12.14 4.05
CA SER A 313 0.58 12.65 5.36
C SER A 313 -0.34 11.67 6.09
N GLN A 314 0.03 11.41 7.35
CA GLN A 314 -0.68 10.57 8.31
C GLN A 314 -1.94 11.28 8.79
N PHE A 315 -3.05 10.55 8.93
CA PHE A 315 -4.22 11.02 9.67
C PHE A 315 -4.55 10.07 10.82
N VAL A 316 -4.58 10.64 12.03
CA VAL A 316 -5.21 10.11 13.24
C VAL A 316 -6.65 10.64 13.26
N ALA A 317 -7.62 9.78 13.55
CA ALA A 317 -9.02 10.16 13.71
C ALA A 317 -9.28 10.57 15.17
N GLU A 318 -9.88 11.74 15.40
CA GLU A 318 -10.47 12.09 16.70
C GLU A 318 -11.96 12.43 16.60
N GLU A 319 -12.65 12.00 17.65
CA GLU A 319 -14.07 12.08 17.92
C GLU A 319 -14.48 13.52 18.26
N LYS A 320 -15.54 14.04 17.64
CA LYS A 320 -16.03 15.42 17.90
C LYS A 320 -17.02 15.43 19.07
N SER A 321 -16.64 16.01 20.20
CA SER A 321 -17.58 16.45 21.23
C SER A 321 -18.03 17.90 20.97
N GLN A 322 -19.34 18.14 20.93
CA GLN A 322 -19.94 19.48 20.80
C GLN A 322 -20.14 20.11 22.19
N ILE A 323 -19.81 21.39 22.33
CA ILE A 323 -20.21 22.22 23.49
C ILE A 323 -20.91 23.47 22.96
N SER A 324 -22.13 23.73 23.42
CA SER A 324 -22.88 24.95 23.11
C SER A 324 -22.87 25.93 24.29
N LYS A 325 -22.82 27.24 23.98
CA LYS A 325 -23.09 28.31 24.93
C LYS A 325 -23.77 29.48 24.19
N GLY A 326 -25.09 29.60 24.34
CA GLY A 326 -25.91 30.60 23.64
C GLY A 326 -26.18 30.25 22.17
N ASP A 327 -26.63 31.23 21.40
CA ASP A 327 -27.02 31.10 19.98
C ASP A 327 -25.84 31.06 19.00
N GLU A 328 -24.60 30.98 19.50
CA GLU A 328 -23.39 30.90 18.68
C GLU A 328 -22.78 29.49 18.68
N LEU A 329 -22.51 28.99 17.47
CA LEU A 329 -21.90 27.70 17.21
C LEU A 329 -20.37 27.86 17.16
N PHE A 330 -19.65 27.35 18.16
CA PHE A 330 -18.19 27.34 18.16
C PHE A 330 -17.67 26.09 17.44
N VAL A 331 -16.96 26.27 16.33
CA VAL A 331 -16.17 25.21 15.69
C VAL A 331 -14.70 25.46 16.02
N VAL A 332 -14.13 24.61 16.86
CA VAL A 332 -12.68 24.59 17.08
C VAL A 332 -12.02 24.06 15.80
N GLN A 333 -11.29 24.92 15.10
CA GLN A 333 -10.44 24.52 13.98
C GLN A 333 -9.02 24.25 14.50
N GLU A 334 -8.70 22.96 14.54
CA GLU A 334 -7.37 22.33 14.55
C GLU A 334 -6.38 22.67 15.67
N GLU A 335 -6.18 21.69 16.57
CA GLU A 335 -4.88 21.45 17.19
C GLU A 335 -4.16 20.36 16.38
N THR A 336 -2.96 20.66 15.88
CA THR A 336 -2.10 19.65 15.24
C THR A 336 -1.03 19.23 16.24
N PHE A 337 -0.97 17.94 16.55
CA PHE A 337 0.06 17.35 17.40
C PHE A 337 1.23 16.89 16.52
N LEU A 338 2.37 17.57 16.67
CA LEU A 338 3.69 17.01 16.32
C LEU A 338 4.21 16.30 17.57
N GLU A 339 4.89 15.16 17.42
CA GLU A 339 5.34 14.30 18.53
C GLU A 339 5.85 15.13 19.73
N ASN A 340 5.00 15.23 20.77
CA ASN A 340 5.16 15.94 22.04
C ASN A 340 5.12 17.48 22.08
N GLN A 341 4.69 18.19 21.03
CA GLN A 341 4.44 19.64 21.08
C GLN A 341 3.21 20.07 20.27
N SER A 342 2.33 20.84 20.89
CA SER A 342 1.18 21.47 20.23
C SER A 342 1.63 22.73 19.48
N LEU A 343 1.42 22.78 18.16
CA LEU A 343 1.56 24.01 17.38
C LEU A 343 0.29 24.84 17.57
N LYS A 344 0.41 26.10 18.00
CA LYS A 344 -0.73 27.01 18.07
C LYS A 344 -0.67 28.02 16.93
N ILE A 345 -1.68 27.98 16.06
CA ILE A 345 -1.89 28.95 15.00
C ILE A 345 -2.92 29.95 15.48
N GLU A 346 -2.52 31.20 15.65
CA GLU A 346 -3.42 32.29 16.02
C GLU A 346 -3.64 33.17 14.81
N ARG A 347 -4.88 33.20 14.29
CA ARG A 347 -5.27 34.16 13.26
C ARG A 347 -5.38 35.54 13.91
N LEU A 348 -4.57 36.49 13.45
CA LEU A 348 -4.56 37.86 13.99
C LEU A 348 -5.46 38.79 13.16
N SER A 349 -5.53 38.58 11.84
CA SER A 349 -6.43 39.30 10.93
C SER A 349 -6.69 38.49 9.65
N GLU A 350 -7.36 39.09 8.66
CA GLU A 350 -7.51 38.48 7.33
C GLU A 350 -6.18 38.30 6.59
N GLN A 351 -5.14 39.04 6.96
CA GLN A 351 -3.85 39.12 6.24
C GLN A 351 -2.65 38.77 7.13
N SER A 352 -2.88 38.24 8.33
CA SER A 352 -1.79 37.90 9.25
C SER A 352 -2.10 36.67 10.11
N VAL A 353 -1.06 35.84 10.27
CA VAL A 353 -1.08 34.65 11.12
C VAL A 353 0.14 34.68 12.04
N ARG A 354 -0.06 34.27 13.29
CA ARG A 354 0.99 34.12 14.28
C ARG A 354 1.22 32.65 14.55
N LEU A 355 2.46 32.21 14.38
CA LEU A 355 2.88 30.85 14.68
C LEU A 355 3.61 30.84 16.02
N LYS A 356 3.10 30.04 16.97
CA LYS A 356 3.68 29.93 18.30
C LYS A 356 4.04 28.47 18.61
N LEU A 357 5.33 28.25 18.83
CA LEU A 357 5.89 26.98 19.28
C LEU A 357 6.23 27.06 20.78
N PRO A 358 6.06 25.99 21.59
CA PRO A 358 6.16 26.05 23.05
C PRO A 358 7.52 26.54 23.58
N ASN A 359 8.60 26.30 22.84
CA ASN A 359 9.98 26.57 23.28
C ASN A 359 10.73 27.55 22.36
N LEU A 360 10.04 28.23 21.46
CA LEU A 360 10.63 29.25 20.60
C LEU A 360 9.86 30.58 20.74
N PRO A 361 10.53 31.73 20.56
CA PRO A 361 9.85 33.01 20.47
C PRO A 361 8.84 32.98 19.32
N ALA A 362 7.66 33.57 19.53
CA ALA A 362 6.65 33.70 18.47
C ALA A 362 7.25 34.45 17.26
N ILE A 363 6.92 33.96 16.06
CA ILE A 363 7.29 34.61 14.79
C ILE A 363 6.01 35.15 14.17
N ASP A 364 6.00 36.44 13.91
CA ASP A 364 4.89 37.10 13.20
C ASP A 364 5.19 37.04 11.70
N ALA A 365 4.27 36.46 10.92
CA ALA A 365 4.31 36.46 9.46
C ALA A 365 3.19 37.34 8.91
N TYR A 366 3.54 38.22 7.99
CA TYR A 366 2.60 39.16 7.36
C TYR A 366 2.45 38.81 5.88
N LEU A 367 1.21 38.62 5.43
CA LEU A 367 0.89 38.46 4.02
C LEU A 367 0.41 39.82 3.51
N ALA A 368 1.29 40.58 2.87
CA ALA A 368 0.92 41.86 2.27
C ALA A 368 0.48 41.64 0.82
N TRP A 369 -0.75 42.03 0.49
CA TRP A 369 -1.21 42.19 -0.89
C TRP A 369 -1.01 43.66 -1.28
N GLY A 370 -0.04 43.94 -2.14
CA GLY A 370 0.19 45.28 -2.68
C GLY A 370 -0.27 45.37 -4.12
N GLU A 371 -1.04 46.41 -4.46
CA GLU A 371 -1.28 46.81 -5.85
C GLU A 371 -0.01 47.48 -6.41
N LEU A 372 1.01 46.68 -6.69
CA LEU A 372 2.11 47.07 -7.55
C LEU A 372 2.22 45.98 -8.61
N GLU A 373 1.67 46.27 -9.79
CA GLU A 373 1.89 45.54 -11.04
C GLU A 373 1.63 44.02 -11.00
N GLY A 374 0.62 43.57 -10.24
CA GLY A 374 0.09 42.21 -10.38
C GLY A 374 0.96 41.08 -9.81
N GLU A 375 1.94 41.38 -8.95
CA GLU A 375 2.83 40.39 -8.33
C GLU A 375 2.51 40.16 -6.84
N ALA A 376 2.55 38.91 -6.39
CA ALA A 376 2.42 38.54 -4.97
C ALA A 376 3.81 38.48 -4.32
N ALA A 377 4.02 39.26 -3.25
CA ALA A 377 5.26 39.23 -2.48
C ALA A 377 5.01 38.73 -1.05
N ILE A 378 5.88 37.86 -0.54
CA ILE A 378 5.87 37.46 0.87
C ILE A 378 6.91 38.28 1.62
N GLU A 379 6.47 39.15 2.52
CA GLU A 379 7.36 39.95 3.36
C GLU A 379 7.64 39.24 4.70
N LEU A 380 8.86 38.69 4.84
CA LEU A 380 9.32 38.15 6.12
C LEU A 380 10.05 39.24 6.92
N ARG A 381 9.34 39.90 7.83
CA ARG A 381 9.95 40.89 8.74
C ARG A 381 10.65 40.21 9.91
N ILE A 382 11.98 40.13 9.83
CA ILE A 382 12.81 39.75 10.97
C ILE A 382 13.10 41.01 11.81
N PRO A 383 12.81 41.02 13.13
CA PRO A 383 13.08 42.16 13.99
C PRO A 383 14.55 42.62 13.92
N GLU A 384 14.74 43.93 13.88
CA GLU A 384 16.03 44.58 13.61
C GLU A 384 17.16 44.19 14.58
N GLN A 385 16.80 43.80 15.79
CA GLN A 385 17.68 43.31 16.86
C GLN A 385 18.37 41.97 16.53
N ARG A 386 18.02 41.30 15.42
CA ARG A 386 18.51 39.96 15.05
C ARG A 386 19.20 39.89 13.67
N LYS A 387 19.46 41.03 13.02
CA LYS A 387 20.25 41.09 11.78
C LYS A 387 21.72 40.70 12.09
N GLY A 388 22.13 39.49 11.70
CA GLY A 388 23.53 39.00 11.84
C GLY A 388 23.70 37.53 12.23
N GLN A 389 22.63 36.79 12.57
CA GLN A 389 22.73 35.40 13.06
C GLN A 389 22.45 34.31 12.02
N TYR A 390 22.29 34.66 10.74
CA TYR A 390 21.88 33.70 9.69
C TYR A 390 22.85 33.74 8.49
N TYR A 391 23.28 32.57 8.04
CA TYR A 391 24.11 32.38 6.83
C TYR A 391 23.36 31.49 5.83
N TYR A 392 23.35 31.89 4.56
CA TYR A 392 22.70 31.17 3.46
C TYR A 392 23.73 30.56 2.49
N ARG A 393 23.43 29.39 1.92
CA ARG A 393 24.20 28.78 0.83
C ARG A 393 23.22 28.18 -0.18
N GLY A 394 23.11 28.79 -1.37
CA GLY A 394 22.32 28.27 -2.49
C GLY A 394 23.19 27.53 -3.50
N SER A 395 22.62 26.55 -4.20
CA SER A 395 23.21 25.90 -5.37
C SER A 395 22.36 26.20 -6.61
N ASN A 396 22.96 26.91 -7.56
CA ASN A 396 22.64 27.03 -9.00
C ASN A 396 21.15 26.98 -9.40
N LEU A 397 20.44 28.07 -9.15
CA LEU A 397 19.41 28.59 -10.05
C LEU A 397 19.77 30.07 -10.25
N GLY A 398 19.83 30.54 -11.49
CA GLY A 398 20.32 31.88 -11.84
C GLY A 398 19.45 33.01 -11.30
N LEU A 399 19.61 33.30 -10.01
CA LEU A 399 18.98 34.39 -9.28
C LEU A 399 20.00 35.52 -9.13
N GLU A 400 19.67 36.71 -9.63
CA GLU A 400 20.43 37.92 -9.31
C GLU A 400 20.08 38.39 -7.91
N TYR A 401 21.12 38.74 -7.14
CA TYR A 401 21.00 39.11 -5.74
C TYR A 401 21.41 40.56 -5.57
N GLU A 402 20.51 41.41 -5.08
CA GLU A 402 20.88 42.77 -4.68
C GLU A 402 21.00 42.85 -3.16
N GLN A 403 22.22 43.12 -2.71
CA GLN A 403 22.65 43.00 -1.32
C GLN A 403 22.32 44.28 -0.53
N ALA A 404 21.04 44.64 -0.42
CA ALA A 404 20.62 45.72 0.46
C ALA A 404 19.17 45.50 0.92
N ALA A 405 19.01 45.18 2.20
CA ALA A 405 17.78 44.75 2.88
C ALA A 405 17.40 43.29 2.61
N GLY A 406 17.20 42.53 3.69
CA GLY A 406 16.95 41.10 3.65
C GLY A 406 15.57 40.77 3.12
N TYR A 407 15.42 40.78 1.80
CA TYR A 407 14.26 40.23 1.09
C TYR A 407 14.72 39.20 0.07
N ILE A 408 13.80 38.30 -0.29
CA ILE A 408 13.94 37.39 -1.43
C ILE A 408 12.89 37.87 -2.43
N LYS A 409 13.34 38.36 -3.60
CA LYS A 409 12.46 38.72 -4.71
C LYS A 409 12.23 37.48 -5.57
N LEU A 410 10.98 37.18 -5.89
CA LEU A 410 10.58 36.09 -6.76
C LEU A 410 9.82 36.71 -7.95
N ASP A 411 10.36 36.59 -9.15
CA ASP A 411 9.75 37.14 -10.37
C ASP A 411 8.98 36.02 -11.10
N GLY A 412 7.65 36.16 -11.26
CA GLY A 412 6.79 35.22 -11.99
C GLY A 412 5.33 35.16 -11.51
N GLU A 413 4.41 34.69 -12.38
CA GLU A 413 3.01 34.39 -12.01
C GLU A 413 2.93 33.01 -11.31
N PHE A 414 2.58 32.99 -10.02
CA PHE A 414 2.43 31.76 -9.24
C PHE A 414 0.97 31.59 -8.79
N PRO A 415 0.21 30.64 -9.34
CA PRO A 415 -1.20 30.46 -9.01
C PRO A 415 -1.43 29.87 -7.61
N HIS A 416 -0.43 29.20 -7.01
CA HIS A 416 -0.50 28.64 -5.67
C HIS A 416 0.86 28.68 -4.97
N ILE A 417 0.89 29.13 -3.72
CA ILE A 417 2.07 29.05 -2.85
C ILE A 417 1.73 28.10 -1.70
N SER A 418 2.50 27.03 -1.55
CA SER A 418 2.40 26.10 -0.42
C SER A 418 3.64 26.22 0.47
N PHE A 419 3.46 26.03 1.79
CA PHE A 419 4.56 26.03 2.74
C PHE A 419 4.71 24.64 3.35
N SER A 420 5.93 24.10 3.37
CA SER A 420 6.27 22.95 4.20
C SER A 420 7.34 23.36 5.22
N VAL A 421 7.19 22.87 6.45
CA VAL A 421 8.14 23.12 7.54
C VAL A 421 8.74 21.77 7.91
N GLU A 422 9.99 21.55 7.53
CA GLU A 422 10.74 20.38 7.98
C GLU A 422 11.76 20.78 9.05
N GLN A 423 11.71 20.12 10.21
CA GLN A 423 12.69 20.29 11.26
C GLN A 423 13.86 19.33 11.03
N PHE A 424 15.02 19.86 10.63
CA PHE A 424 16.25 19.06 10.58
C PHE A 424 17.17 19.39 11.77
N VAL A 425 17.15 18.56 12.81
CA VAL A 425 18.06 18.73 13.95
C VAL A 425 19.40 18.07 13.63
N GLY A 426 20.29 18.81 12.97
CA GLY A 426 21.69 18.42 12.84
C GLY A 426 22.51 18.97 14.01
N ARG A 427 23.01 18.10 14.89
CA ARG A 427 24.05 18.52 15.87
C ARG A 427 25.34 18.82 15.13
N SER A 428 25.74 20.09 15.08
CA SER A 428 27.11 20.45 14.71
C SER A 428 28.08 20.05 15.82
N ALA A 429 29.34 19.75 15.46
CA ALA A 429 30.40 19.39 16.40
C ALA A 429 30.72 20.47 17.47
N LYS A 430 30.06 21.64 17.40
CA LYS A 430 30.21 22.77 18.34
C LYS A 430 28.96 23.07 19.17
N GLY A 431 27.92 22.23 19.11
CA GLY A 431 26.75 22.35 20.01
C GLY A 431 25.70 23.39 19.63
N PHE A 432 25.73 23.95 18.42
CA PHE A 432 24.64 24.80 17.93
C PHE A 432 23.56 23.97 17.23
N GLU A 433 22.31 24.26 17.57
CA GLU A 433 21.13 23.79 16.85
C GLU A 433 20.95 24.63 15.59
N ARG A 434 20.77 23.96 14.45
CA ARG A 434 20.61 24.59 13.16
C ARG A 434 19.20 24.30 12.67
N TYR A 435 18.47 25.34 12.30
CA TYR A 435 17.14 25.22 11.71
C TYR A 435 17.22 25.67 10.26
N SER A 436 16.73 24.84 9.35
CA SER A 436 16.62 25.14 7.93
C SER A 436 15.15 25.22 7.59
N PHE A 437 14.77 26.20 6.77
CA PHE A 437 13.44 26.30 6.20
C PHE A 437 13.59 26.16 4.69
N PHE A 438 12.77 25.30 4.09
CA PHE A 438 12.70 25.15 2.64
C PHE A 438 11.45 25.85 2.15
N LEU A 439 11.61 26.68 1.12
CA LEU A 439 10.49 27.21 0.36
C LEU A 439 10.40 26.37 -0.91
N LEU A 440 9.33 25.59 -1.07
CA LEU A 440 8.99 25.01 -2.36
C LEU A 440 8.05 25.97 -3.08
N LEU A 441 8.39 26.32 -4.33
CA LEU A 441 7.51 27.03 -5.26
C LEU A 441 7.17 26.03 -6.36
N GLU A 442 5.88 25.77 -6.56
CA GLU A 442 5.37 24.98 -7.70
C GLU A 442 4.80 25.88 -8.79
#